data_AF-A0A095SA57-F1
#
_entry.id   AF-A0A095SA57-F1
#
_cell.length_a   1.000
_cell.length_b   1.000
_cell.length_c   1.000
_cell.angle_alpha   90.00
_cell.angle_beta   90.00
_cell.angle_gamma   90.00
#
_symmetry.space_group_name_H-M   'P 1'
#
loop_
_entity.id
_entity.type
_entity.pdbx_description
1 polymer ?
#
loop_
_entity_poly.entity_id
_entity_poly.type
_entity_poly.pdbx_seq_one_letter_code
_entity_poly.pdbx_strand_id
1 'polypeptide(L)' 'MMDNVSYRWRKTTDINREYALFELLEGETPVLELGLSDEGILEVVFNPSVSGRIFELEHFLKLLDEGRALAERDR' A
#
# COMPACT_ATOMS: atom_id res chain seq x y z
N MET A 1 -23.89 0.19 12.30
CA MET A 1 -23.06 1.32 11.86
C MET A 1 -21.87 0.70 11.16
N MET A 2 -21.69 0.96 9.86
CA MET A 2 -20.37 0.73 9.27
C MET A 2 -19.52 1.88 9.78
N ASP A 3 -18.57 1.58 10.67
CA ASP A 3 -17.57 2.56 11.05
C ASP A 3 -16.94 3.12 9.77
N ASN A 4 -16.67 4.42 9.77
CA ASN A 4 -16.11 5.09 8.60
C ASN A 4 -14.65 4.66 8.46
N VAL A 5 -14.44 3.50 7.84
CA VAL A 5 -13.13 2.89 7.65
C VAL A 5 -12.27 3.81 6.78
N SER A 6 -11.28 4.47 7.39
CA SER A 6 -10.36 5.37 6.69
C SER A 6 -9.09 4.62 6.28
N TYR A 7 -8.76 4.69 4.99
CA TYR A 7 -7.50 4.21 4.45
C TYR A 7 -6.46 5.34 4.42
N ARG A 8 -5.20 5.02 4.73
CA ARG A 8 -4.10 5.99 4.62
C ARG A 8 -2.80 5.30 4.21
N TRP A 9 -2.03 5.99 3.36
CA TRP A 9 -0.68 5.57 3.02
C TRP A 9 0.33 6.10 4.03
N ARG A 10 1.30 5.25 4.40
CA ARG A 10 2.44 5.59 5.26
C ARG A 10 3.73 5.16 4.56
N LYS A 11 4.68 6.08 4.39
CA LYS A 11 6.02 5.73 3.91
C LYS A 11 6.73 4.86 4.94
N THR A 12 7.27 3.73 4.50
CA THR A 12 8.13 2.85 5.28
C THR A 12 9.49 2.75 4.59
N THR A 13 10.56 2.92 5.36
CA THR A 13 11.91 2.78 4.84
C THR A 13 12.44 1.43 5.27
N ASP A 14 12.60 0.51 4.31
CA ASP A 14 13.47 -0.63 4.48
C ASP A 14 14.92 -0.17 4.28
N ILE A 15 15.85 -0.65 5.11
CA ILE A 15 17.27 -0.25 5.11
C ILE A 15 18.00 -0.84 3.89
N ASN A 16 17.44 -1.85 3.22
CA ASN A 16 18.09 -2.60 2.15
C ASN A 16 17.47 -2.39 0.75
N ARG A 17 16.80 -1.26 0.48
CA ARG A 17 16.21 -0.96 -0.84
C ARG A 17 16.59 0.43 -1.34
N GLU A 18 16.72 0.59 -2.66
CA GLU A 18 16.96 1.91 -3.28
C GLU A 18 15.73 2.81 -3.17
N TYR A 19 14.54 2.25 -3.40
CA TYR A 19 13.26 2.95 -3.30
C TYR A 19 12.52 2.58 -2.02
N ALA A 20 11.77 3.55 -1.47
CA ALA A 20 10.97 3.29 -0.29
C ALA A 20 9.75 2.41 -0.57
N LEU A 21 9.29 1.75 0.48
CA LEU A 21 7.99 1.08 0.51
C LEU A 21 6.94 2.03 1.08
N PHE A 22 5.70 1.79 0.73
CA PHE A 22 4.54 2.48 1.26
C PHE A 22 3.55 1.44 1.77
N GLU A 23 3.13 1.57 3.03
CA GLU A 23 2.09 0.74 3.62
C GLU A 23 0.73 1.42 3.48
N LEU A 24 -0.26 0.65 3.02
CA LEU A 24 -1.66 1.00 3.12
C LEU A 24 -2.19 0.52 4.47
N LEU A 25 -2.65 1.46 5.29
CA LEU A 25 -3.28 1.20 6.59
C LEU A 25 -4.80 1.35 6.48
N GLU A 26 -5.52 0.44 7.12
CA GLU A 26 -6.94 0.58 7.45
C GLU A 26 -7.06 0.87 8.94
N GLY A 27 -7.33 2.14 9.29
CA GLY A 27 -7.10 2.63 10.64
C GLY A 27 -5.61 2.49 11.02
N GLU A 28 -5.32 1.57 11.93
CA GLU A 28 -3.95 1.24 12.37
C GLU A 28 -3.46 -0.13 11.85
N THR A 29 -4.28 -0.85 11.09
CA THR A 29 -3.93 -2.20 10.61
C THR A 29 -3.29 -2.13 9.22
N PRO A 30 -2.04 -2.61 9.04
CA PRO A 30 -1.45 -2.72 7.72
C PRO A 30 -2.14 -3.78 6.87
N VAL A 31 -2.43 -3.41 5.63
CA VAL A 31 -3.23 -4.18 4.69
C VAL A 31 -2.35 -4.75 3.59
N LEU A 32 -1.55 -3.88 2.99
CA LEU A 32 -0.59 -4.20 1.96
C LEU A 32 0.53 -3.17 1.97
N GLU A 33 1.62 -3.55 1.33
CA GLU A 33 2.77 -2.72 1.01
C GLU A 33 2.89 -2.60 -0.51
N LEU A 34 3.37 -1.45 -0.97
CA LEU A 34 3.65 -1.20 -2.38
C LEU A 34 4.91 -0.34 -2.49
N GLY A 35 5.74 -0.62 -3.49
CA GLY A 35 6.90 0.20 -3.82
C GLY A 35 7.52 -0.22 -5.13
N LEU A 36 8.55 0.52 -5.57
CA LEU A 36 9.36 0.11 -6.72
C LEU A 36 10.47 -0.83 -6.25
N SER A 37 10.72 -1.89 -7.01
CA SER A 37 11.97 -2.65 -6.93
C SER A 37 13.14 -1.81 -7.47
N ASP A 38 14.37 -2.25 -7.22
CA ASP A 38 15.58 -1.58 -7.72
C ASP A 38 15.63 -1.54 -9.27
N GLU A 39 14.87 -2.41 -9.95
CA GLU A 39 14.70 -2.41 -11.41
C GLU A 39 13.59 -1.45 -11.90
N GLY A 40 12.94 -0.72 -10.99
CA GLY A 40 11.84 0.21 -11.29
C GLY A 40 10.50 -0.47 -11.58
N ILE A 41 10.35 -1.76 -11.23
CA ILE A 41 9.10 -2.50 -11.35
C ILE A 41 8.25 -2.26 -10.09
N LEU A 42 6.97 -1.93 -10.27
CA LEU A 42 6.02 -1.78 -9.17
C LEU A 42 5.68 -3.14 -8.57
N GLU A 43 5.91 -3.29 -7.27
CA GLU A 43 5.61 -4.48 -6.49
C GLU A 43 4.51 -4.19 -5.48
N VAL A 44 3.65 -5.19 -5.24
CA VAL A 44 2.59 -5.15 -4.22
C VAL A 44 2.68 -6.41 -3.37
N VAL A 45 2.71 -6.23 -2.05
CA VAL A 45 2.79 -7.32 -1.08
C VAL A 45 1.60 -7.21 -0.13
N PHE A 46 0.78 -8.26 -0.04
CA PHE A 46 -0.32 -8.28 0.92
C PHE A 46 0.19 -8.65 2.31
N ASN A 47 -0.31 -7.97 3.34
CA ASN A 47 0.00 -8.37 4.71
C ASN A 47 -0.60 -9.77 4.96
N PRO A 48 0.18 -10.75 5.44
CA PRO A 48 -0.33 -12.10 5.70
C PRO A 48 -1.53 -12.16 6.66
N SER A 49 -1.68 -11.16 7.54
CA SER A 49 -2.82 -11.10 8.47
C SER A 49 -4.14 -10.64 7.83
N VAL A 50 -4.14 -10.24 6.56
CA VAL A 50 -5.31 -9.66 5.88
C VAL A 50 -6.24 -10.70 5.23
N SER A 51 -5.99 -12.00 5.47
CA SER A 51 -6.75 -13.10 4.87
C SER A 51 -8.27 -12.96 5.10
N GLY A 52 -9.05 -13.16 4.04
CA GLY A 52 -10.52 -13.08 4.07
C GLY A 52 -11.09 -11.66 4.04
N ARG A 53 -10.26 -10.61 3.91
CA ARG A 53 -10.76 -9.25 3.73
C ARG A 53 -11.30 -9.04 2.32
N ILE A 54 -12.45 -8.37 2.24
CA ILE A 54 -13.13 -8.04 0.98
C ILE A 54 -13.02 -6.55 0.76
N PHE A 55 -12.51 -6.16 -0.40
CA PHE A 55 -12.53 -4.78 -0.87
C PHE A 55 -13.61 -4.61 -1.93
N GLU A 56 -14.21 -3.43 -1.94
CA GLU A 56 -14.91 -2.97 -3.14
C GLU A 56 -13.83 -2.69 -4.21
N LEU A 57 -14.04 -3.23 -5.42
CA LEU A 57 -13.00 -3.30 -6.44
C LEU A 57 -12.59 -1.90 -6.93
N GLU A 58 -13.55 -1.02 -7.21
CA GLU A 58 -13.26 0.32 -7.73
C GLU A 58 -12.49 1.16 -6.71
N HIS A 59 -12.85 1.05 -5.44
CA HIS A 59 -12.12 1.67 -4.35
C HIS A 59 -10.71 1.09 -4.21
N PHE A 60 -10.55 -0.23 -4.31
CA PHE A 60 -9.25 -0.87 -4.22
C PHE A 60 -8.30 -0.42 -5.35
N LEU A 61 -8.81 -0.31 -6.58
CA LEU A 61 -8.04 0.19 -7.71
C LEU A 61 -7.58 1.64 -7.48
N LYS A 62 -8.43 2.51 -6.94
CA LYS A 62 -8.05 3.88 -6.58
C LYS A 62 -6.94 3.92 -5.53
N LEU A 63 -7.02 3.07 -4.51
CA LEU A 63 -5.98 2.97 -3.50
C LEU A 63 -4.65 2.54 -4.13
N LEU A 64 -4.65 1.55 -5.03
CA LEU A 64 -3.46 1.13 -5.75
C LEU A 64 -2.86 2.25 -6.63
N ASP A 65 -3.71 3.01 -7.34
CA ASP A 65 -3.27 4.15 -8.14
C ASP A 65 -2.64 5.25 -7.27
N GLU A 66 -3.20 5.53 -6.10
CA GLU A 66 -2.63 6.46 -5.12
C GLU A 66 -1.26 5.99 -4.63
N GLY A 67 -1.14 4.71 -4.24
CA GLY A 67 0.12 4.11 -3.79
C GLY A 67 1.20 4.15 -4.88
N ARG A 68 0.83 3.82 -6.12
CA ARG A 68 1.71 3.92 -7.28
C ARG A 68 2.21 5.35 -7.47
N ALA A 69 1.32 6.34 -7.41
CA ALA A 69 1.71 7.75 -7.56
C ALA A 69 2.67 8.21 -6.44
N LEU A 70 2.57 7.65 -5.23
CA LEU A 70 3.53 7.90 -4.15
C LEU A 70 4.89 7.29 -4.45
N ALA A 71 4.92 6.03 -4.89
CA ALA A 71 6.16 5.33 -5.23
C ALA A 71 6.90 6.00 -6.41
N GLU A 72 6.16 6.43 -7.44
CA GLU A 72 6.72 7.14 -8.60
C GLU A 72 7.32 8.52 -8.23
N ARG A 73 6.78 9.20 -7.21
CA ARG A 73 7.31 10.49 -6.72
C ARG A 73 8.55 10.35 -5.85
N ASP A 74 8.76 9.17 -5.27
CA ASP A 74 9.93 8.88 -4.44
C ASP A 74 11.15 8.45 -5.25
N ARG A 75 10.95 8.12 -6.53
CA ARG A 75 12.01 7.85 -7.50
C ARG A 75 12.89 9.07 -7.73
#